data_AF-A0A444DAQ0-F1
#
_entry.id   AF-A0A444DAQ0-F1
#
_cell.length_a   1.000
_cell.length_b   1.000
_cell.length_c   1.000
_cell.angle_alpha   90.00
_cell.angle_beta   90.00
_cell.angle_gamma   90.00
#
_symmetry.space_group_name_H-M   'P 1'
#
loop_
_entity.id
_entity.type
_entity.pdbx_description
1 polymer ?
#
loop_
_entity_poly.entity_id
_entity_poly.type
_entity_poly.pdbx_seq_one_letter_code
_entity_poly.pdbx_strand_id
1 'polypeptide(L)'
;MTKLCRELGIKTLSTHADGDQELLMLARKMFDTKFPPGVTMISPFSEDSSLNKITVQRFPEELFSVLRTMQLLRGLSVGMRIYCSCAEQWRPIAEEVLYKAGRLKGGFYEDLV
;
A
#
# COMPACT_ATOMS: atom_id res chain seq x y z
N MET A 1 3.24 -7.86 6.91
CA MET A 1 2.26 -6.86 6.42
C MET A 1 0.89 -7.02 7.07
N THR A 2 0.43 -8.25 7.33
CA THR A 2 -0.82 -8.60 8.05
C THR A 2 -1.00 -7.92 9.41
N LYS A 3 0.07 -7.68 10.16
CA LYS A 3 0.04 -6.90 11.41
C LYS A 3 -0.23 -5.41 11.17
N LEU A 4 0.37 -4.82 10.12
CA LEU A 4 0.26 -3.40 9.80
C LEU A 4 -1.15 -3.02 9.31
N CYS A 5 -1.76 -3.81 8.43
CA CYS A 5 -3.15 -3.56 8.00
C CYS A 5 -4.11 -3.61 9.18
N ARG A 6 -3.91 -4.54 10.13
CA ARG A 6 -4.69 -4.61 11.37
C ARG A 6 -4.47 -3.40 12.29
N GLU A 7 -3.23 -2.97 12.46
CA GLU A 7 -2.88 -1.77 13.24
C GLU A 7 -3.47 -0.48 12.63
N LEU A 8 -3.54 -0.43 11.30
CA LEU A 8 -4.22 0.63 10.57
C LEU A 8 -5.75 0.49 10.59
N GLY A 9 -6.32 -0.53 11.26
CA GLY A 9 -7.76 -0.73 11.36
C GLY A 9 -8.43 -1.36 10.13
N ILE A 10 -7.65 -1.79 9.13
CA ILE A 10 -8.14 -2.51 7.95
C ILE A 10 -8.37 -3.97 8.33
N LYS A 11 -9.63 -4.41 8.31
CA LYS A 11 -9.99 -5.83 8.53
C LYS A 11 -10.14 -6.52 7.19
N THR A 12 -9.37 -7.59 7.01
CA THR A 12 -9.38 -8.41 5.80
C THR A 12 -9.65 -9.88 6.14
N LEU A 13 -10.32 -10.58 5.23
CA LEU A 13 -10.46 -12.04 5.26
C LEU A 13 -9.72 -12.62 4.05
N SER A 14 -8.79 -13.55 4.28
CA SER A 14 -8.12 -14.30 3.21
C SER A 14 -8.60 -15.74 3.22
N THR A 15 -8.97 -16.26 2.05
CA THR A 15 -9.34 -17.68 1.87
C THR A 15 -8.17 -18.52 1.34
N HIS A 16 -7.01 -17.91 1.10
CA HIS A 16 -5.89 -18.49 0.36
C HIS A 16 -4.64 -18.73 1.23
N ALA A 17 -3.84 -19.74 0.89
CA ALA A 17 -2.63 -20.13 1.61
C ALA A 17 -1.50 -19.07 1.57
N ASP A 18 -1.51 -18.18 0.58
CA ASP A 18 -0.52 -17.11 0.39
C ASP A 18 -1.05 -15.72 0.79
N GLY A 19 -1.64 -15.66 2.00
CA GLY A 19 -2.37 -14.47 2.47
C GLY A 19 -1.51 -13.22 2.62
N ASP A 20 -0.21 -13.34 2.94
CA ASP A 20 0.68 -12.20 3.14
C ASP A 20 1.07 -11.52 1.81
N GLN A 21 1.35 -12.31 0.77
CA GLN A 21 1.70 -11.79 -0.55
C GLN A 21 0.50 -11.10 -1.21
N GLU A 22 -0.68 -11.72 -1.15
CA GLU A 22 -1.90 -11.11 -1.67
C GLU A 22 -2.25 -9.83 -0.90
N LEU A 23 -1.99 -9.78 0.42
CA LEU A 23 -2.21 -8.58 1.21
C LEU A 23 -1.23 -7.47 0.83
N LEU A 24 0.04 -7.81 0.56
CA LEU A 24 1.02 -6.86 0.04
C LEU A 24 0.57 -6.31 -1.32
N MET A 25 0.05 -7.16 -2.21
CA MET A 25 -0.51 -6.72 -3.48
C MET A 25 -1.70 -5.78 -3.28
N LEU A 26 -2.62 -6.12 -2.37
CA LEU A 26 -3.76 -5.27 -2.03
C LEU A 26 -3.30 -3.91 -1.51
N ALA A 27 -2.35 -3.88 -0.56
CA ALA A 27 -1.81 -2.65 0.01
C ALA A 27 -1.15 -1.77 -1.08
N ARG A 28 -0.36 -2.34 -1.99
CA ARG A 28 0.22 -1.62 -3.13
C ARG A 28 -0.86 -1.08 -4.09
N LYS A 29 -1.91 -1.85 -4.35
CA LYS A 29 -3.05 -1.41 -5.17
C LYS A 29 -3.80 -0.24 -4.52
N MET A 30 -3.88 -0.22 -3.19
CA MET A 30 -4.58 0.82 -2.43
C MET A 30 -3.74 2.08 -2.20
N PHE A 31 -2.44 1.94 -1.92
CA PHE A 31 -1.62 3.01 -1.34
C PHE A 31 -0.31 3.32 -2.08
N ASP A 32 -0.15 2.85 -3.31
CA ASP A 32 0.95 3.27 -4.18
C ASP A 32 0.39 3.75 -5.53
N THR A 33 1.15 4.54 -6.27
CA THR A 33 0.83 4.94 -7.65
C THR A 33 1.46 4.01 -8.67
N LYS A 34 2.57 3.35 -8.32
CA LYS A 34 3.24 2.38 -9.18
C LYS A 34 2.37 1.13 -9.35
N PHE A 35 2.35 0.60 -10.58
CA PHE A 35 1.71 -0.69 -10.84
C PHE A 35 2.65 -1.83 -10.43
N PRO A 36 2.09 -2.98 -10.01
CA PRO A 36 2.87 -4.22 -9.94
C PRO A 36 3.54 -4.48 -11.31
N PRO A 37 4.75 -5.08 -11.32
CA PRO A 37 5.43 -5.45 -12.57
C PRO A 37 4.50 -6.24 -13.49
N GLY A 38 4.44 -5.87 -14.78
CA GLY A 38 3.60 -6.53 -15.79
C GLY A 38 2.12 -6.11 -15.79
N VAL A 39 1.68 -5.25 -14.87
CA VAL A 39 0.29 -4.76 -14.82
C VAL A 39 0.21 -3.37 -15.43
N THR A 40 -0.56 -3.22 -16.52
CA THR A 40 -0.82 -1.93 -17.18
C THR A 40 -2.13 -1.29 -16.72
N MET A 41 -3.04 -2.08 -16.15
CA MET A 41 -4.34 -1.64 -15.67
C MET A 41 -4.78 -2.50 -14.48
N ILE A 42 -5.23 -1.87 -13.40
CA ILE A 42 -5.86 -2.57 -12.27
C ILE A 42 -7.37 -2.42 -12.47
N SER A 43 -8.01 -3.45 -13.01
CA SER A 43 -9.47 -3.52 -13.05
C SER A 43 -9.97 -4.19 -11.77
N PRO A 44 -10.90 -3.56 -11.02
CA PRO A 44 -11.52 -4.22 -9.88
C PRO A 44 -12.46 -5.36 -10.30
N PHE A 45 -12.86 -5.41 -11.59
CA PHE A 45 -13.82 -6.37 -12.14
C PHE A 45 -13.18 -7.51 -12.94
N SER A 46 -11.85 -7.58 -13.03
CA SER A 46 -11.19 -8.72 -13.66
C SER A 46 -11.29 -9.96 -12.77
N GLU A 47 -11.43 -11.15 -13.35
CA GLU A 47 -11.48 -12.42 -12.61
C GLU A 47 -10.24 -12.63 -11.73
N ASP A 48 -9.06 -12.23 -12.22
CA ASP A 48 -7.78 -12.28 -11.49
C ASP A 48 -7.56 -11.12 -10.50
N SER A 49 -8.58 -10.33 -10.21
CA SER A 49 -8.46 -9.21 -9.27
C SER A 49 -8.15 -9.73 -7.85
N SER A 50 -7.08 -9.21 -7.24
CA SER A 50 -6.79 -9.47 -5.81
C SER A 50 -7.95 -9.07 -4.88
N LEU A 51 -8.89 -8.23 -5.33
CA LEU A 51 -10.13 -7.95 -4.57
C LEU A 51 -11.05 -9.17 -4.48
N ASN A 52 -10.96 -10.11 -5.42
CA ASN A 52 -11.68 -11.40 -5.36
C ASN A 52 -11.01 -12.38 -4.39
N LYS A 53 -9.72 -12.18 -4.07
CA LYS A 53 -8.91 -13.07 -3.22
C LYS A 53 -8.81 -12.61 -1.77
N ILE A 54 -8.85 -11.30 -1.53
CA ILE A 54 -8.89 -10.70 -0.19
C ILE A 54 -10.10 -9.79 -0.07
N THR A 55 -11.04 -10.21 0.75
CA THR A 55 -12.22 -9.41 1.08
C THR A 55 -11.87 -8.40 2.16
N VAL A 56 -12.01 -7.11 1.87
CA VAL A 56 -11.94 -6.04 2.88
C VAL A 56 -13.28 -5.97 3.61
N GLN A 57 -13.31 -6.37 4.87
CA GLN A 57 -14.52 -6.37 5.71
C GLN A 57 -14.76 -5.01 6.38
N ARG A 58 -13.67 -4.31 6.72
CA ARG A 58 -13.73 -2.98 7.32
C ARG A 58 -12.56 -2.16 6.84
N PHE A 59 -12.85 -0.94 6.41
CA PHE A 59 -11.86 0.07 6.07
C PHE A 59 -12.10 1.31 6.96
N PRO A 60 -11.07 1.85 7.64
CA PRO A 60 -11.21 3.04 8.48
C PRO A 60 -11.59 4.27 7.66
N GLU A 61 -12.41 5.15 8.25
CA GLU A 61 -12.90 6.33 7.55
C GLU A 61 -11.77 7.32 7.25
N GLU A 62 -10.84 7.43 8.19
CA GLU A 62 -9.70 8.35 8.15
C GLU A 62 -8.75 8.05 6.97
N LEU A 63 -8.72 6.80 6.51
CA LEU A 63 -7.90 6.39 5.37
C LEU A 63 -8.57 6.59 4.01
N PHE A 64 -9.87 6.95 3.95
CA PHE A 64 -10.54 7.13 2.65
C PHE A 64 -9.97 8.30 1.87
N SER A 65 -9.64 9.40 2.53
CA SER A 65 -9.01 10.57 1.90
C SER A 65 -7.67 10.19 1.25
N VAL A 66 -6.86 9.40 1.95
CA VAL A 66 -5.59 8.86 1.46
C VAL A 66 -5.82 7.94 0.26
N LEU A 67 -6.75 6.98 0.38
CA LEU A 67 -7.07 6.02 -0.69
C LEU A 67 -7.56 6.74 -1.96
N ARG A 68 -8.46 7.72 -1.83
CA ARG A 68 -8.98 8.48 -2.97
C ARG A 68 -7.90 9.32 -3.63
N THR A 69 -7.04 9.95 -2.82
CA THR A 69 -5.90 10.73 -3.34
C THR A 69 -4.95 9.84 -4.14
N MET A 70 -4.63 8.64 -3.62
CA MET A 70 -3.80 7.66 -4.33
C MET A 70 -4.41 7.22 -5.66
N GLN A 71 -5.71 6.94 -5.70
CA GLN A 71 -6.41 6.56 -6.93
C GLN A 71 -6.39 7.68 -7.98
N LEU A 72 -6.61 8.94 -7.57
CA LEU A 72 -6.53 10.10 -8.46
C LEU A 72 -5.10 10.30 -9.00
N LEU A 73 -4.11 10.29 -8.11
CA LEU A 73 -2.70 10.40 -8.49
C LEU A 73 -2.27 9.27 -9.42
N ARG A 74 -2.75 8.05 -9.20
CA ARG A 74 -2.50 6.91 -10.10
C ARG A 74 -3.09 7.17 -11.48
N GLY A 75 -4.35 7.61 -11.57
CA GLY A 75 -4.99 7.94 -12.83
C GLY A 75 -4.25 9.03 -13.61
N LEU A 76 -3.82 10.09 -12.92
CA LEU A 76 -3.00 11.17 -13.49
C LEU A 76 -1.63 10.66 -13.95
N SER A 77 -0.96 9.86 -13.13
CA SER A 77 0.35 9.27 -13.44
C SER A 77 0.29 8.42 -14.71
N VAL A 78 -0.77 7.61 -14.88
CA VAL A 78 -1.03 6.84 -16.10
C VAL A 78 -1.24 7.77 -17.30
N GLY A 79 -2.12 8.76 -17.17
CA GLY A 79 -2.43 9.69 -18.27
C GLY A 79 -1.21 10.50 -18.73
N MET A 80 -0.35 10.88 -17.80
CA MET A 80 0.88 11.65 -18.04
C MET A 80 2.10 10.79 -18.41
N ARG A 81 1.98 9.45 -18.35
CA ARG A 81 3.09 8.50 -18.53
C ARG A 81 4.25 8.74 -17.56
N ILE A 82 3.93 9.15 -16.33
CA ILE A 82 4.89 9.32 -15.23
C ILE A 82 4.74 8.11 -14.30
N TYR A 83 5.83 7.38 -14.08
CA TYR A 83 5.81 6.15 -13.28
C TYR A 83 6.62 6.32 -11.99
N CYS A 84 6.12 7.14 -11.07
CA CYS A 84 6.67 7.25 -9.73
C CYS A 84 5.97 6.26 -8.77
N SER A 85 6.63 5.94 -7.66
CA SER A 85 6.02 5.26 -6.52
C SER A 85 5.84 6.28 -5.40
N CYS A 86 4.58 6.62 -5.08
CA CYS A 86 4.30 7.45 -3.93
C CYS A 86 4.71 6.75 -2.63
N ALA A 87 4.64 5.42 -2.58
CA ALA A 87 5.12 4.68 -1.41
C ALA A 87 6.61 4.90 -1.16
N GLU A 88 7.45 4.88 -2.21
CA GLU A 88 8.89 5.21 -2.09
C GLU A 88 9.12 6.68 -1.74
N GLN A 89 8.30 7.61 -2.26
CA GLN A 89 8.40 9.03 -1.90
C GLN A 89 8.06 9.29 -0.42
N TRP A 90 7.11 8.55 0.14
CA TRP A 90 6.69 8.70 1.53
C TRP A 90 7.54 7.90 2.52
N ARG A 91 8.31 6.92 2.02
CA ARG A 91 9.16 6.04 2.84
C ARG A 91 10.03 6.80 3.83
N PRO A 92 10.78 7.87 3.48
CA PRO A 92 11.64 8.56 4.45
C PRO A 92 10.85 9.16 5.63
N ILE A 93 9.67 9.72 5.35
CA ILE A 93 8.79 10.31 6.36
C ILE A 93 8.22 9.20 7.27
N ALA A 94 7.79 8.09 6.68
CA ALA A 94 7.27 6.95 7.42
C ALA A 94 8.35 6.32 8.32
N GLU A 95 9.56 6.15 7.80
CA GLU A 95 10.71 5.62 8.55
C GLU A 95 11.09 6.54 9.72
N GLU A 96 11.12 7.86 9.52
CA GLU A 96 11.39 8.82 10.58
C GLU A 96 10.35 8.73 11.72
N VAL A 97 9.06 8.67 11.38
CA VAL A 97 7.99 8.54 12.37
C VAL A 97 8.06 7.20 13.11
N LEU A 98 8.34 6.11 12.40
CA LEU A 98 8.50 4.79 13.00
C LEU A 98 9.72 4.72 13.92
N TYR A 99 10.82 5.38 13.55
CA TYR A 99 12.01 5.50 14.38
C TYR A 99 11.71 6.28 15.68
N LYS A 100 11.10 7.47 15.57
CA LYS A 100 10.68 8.28 16.73
C LYS A 100 9.70 7.53 17.66
N ALA A 101 8.87 6.65 17.10
CA ALA A 101 7.94 5.81 17.85
C ALA A 101 8.60 4.54 18.44
N GLY A 102 9.89 4.30 18.23
CA GLY A 102 10.60 3.09 18.68
C GLY A 102 10.18 1.81 17.94
N ARG A 103 9.52 1.93 16.79
CA ARG A 103 8.99 0.82 15.98
C ARG A 103 9.91 0.41 14.83
N LEU A 104 10.94 1.22 14.55
CA LEU A 104 12.04 0.91 13.64
C LEU A 104 13.35 1.01 14.42
N LYS A 105 14.18 -0.04 14.36
CA LYS A 105 15.52 -0.03 14.95
C LYS A 105 16.54 0.29 13.84
N GLY A 106 17.34 1.33 14.04
CA GLY A 106 18.34 1.81 13.09
C GLY A 106 17.84 2.99 12.26
N GLY A 107 18.19 4.21 12.69
CA GLY A 107 18.11 5.39 11.85
C GLY A 107 19.46 5.58 11.16
N PHE A 108 19.44 5.97 9.88
CA PHE A 108 20.60 6.28 9.02
C PHE A 108 21.59 7.34 9.58
N TYR A 109 21.42 7.79 10.82
CA TYR A 109 22.29 8.74 11.50
C TYR A 109 23.42 8.10 12.32
N GLU A 110 23.41 6.78 12.54
CA GLU A 110 24.55 6.09 13.20
C GLU A 110 25.69 5.74 12.23
N ASP A 111 25.51 5.88 10.90
CA ASP A 111 26.54 5.58 9.89
C ASP A 111 27.32 6.82 9.41
N LEU A 112 27.13 7.99 10.05
CA LEU A 112 27.77 9.26 9.70
C LEU A 112 28.59 9.89 10.85
N VAL A 113 28.91 9.13 11.91
CA VAL A 113 29.81 9.53 13.00
C VAL A 113 30.95 8.54 13.16
#